data_AF-R7NI01-F1
#
_entry.id   AF-R7NI01-F1
#
_cell.length_a   1.000
_cell.length_b   1.000
_cell.length_c   1.000
_cell.angle_alpha   90.00
_cell.angle_beta   90.00
_cell.angle_gamma   90.00
#
_symmetry.space_group_name_H-M   'P 1'
#
loop_
_entity.id
_entity.type
_entity.pdbx_description
1 polymer ?
#
loop_
_entity_poly.entity_id
_entity_poly.type
_entity_poly.pdbx_seq_one_letter_code
_entity_poly.pdbx_strand_id
1 'polypeptide(L)'
;MEFLTLEECSAVYDNCRVLSRAGKEMYWRIIRVNGNGSLRLIYAGTTPKHLNDDPFIGVSMYNDEEDDNAYVGYMYGTPNSNTYEETHANKNDSTIKEYIDSWYEKNLLSDNDKIDTESGFCADRRISKRETNPQAGVGKNSNQYYTTDIISYRLDVPSLKCANTNDYFTTTTSSAGNKALTYPVGLITAIEAVYAGYATSDKDYSEHYITNSNMYLYGNFPYRTMTPGTFHYTGEASIWHINSRSNGEGYITSGVAKMYETIRPVINLKADITFASGDGTADRPFKID
;
A
#
# COMPACT_ATOMS: atom_id res chain seq x y z
N MET A 1 9.56 -17.01 -0.80
CA MET A 1 9.45 -18.03 -1.87
C MET A 1 8.09 -18.66 -1.75
N GLU A 2 7.25 -18.55 -2.79
CA GLU A 2 5.92 -19.18 -2.81
C GLU A 2 6.03 -20.62 -3.31
N PHE A 3 5.17 -21.50 -2.77
CA PHE A 3 5.04 -22.90 -3.16
C PHE A 3 3.57 -23.18 -3.48
N LEU A 4 3.29 -24.08 -4.41
CA LEU A 4 1.91 -24.42 -4.78
C LEU A 4 1.23 -25.24 -3.70
N THR A 5 2.00 -26.02 -2.94
CA THR A 5 1.50 -26.82 -1.84
C THR A 5 2.34 -26.65 -0.57
N LEU A 6 1.70 -26.93 0.58
CA LEU A 6 2.41 -26.99 1.85
C LEU A 6 3.44 -28.13 1.84
N GLU A 7 3.18 -29.21 1.12
CA GLU A 7 4.05 -30.36 0.98
C GLU A 7 5.34 -30.01 0.23
N GLU A 8 5.25 -29.32 -0.91
CA GLU A 8 6.41 -28.81 -1.65
C GLU A 8 7.28 -27.90 -0.80
N CYS A 9 6.65 -26.99 -0.05
CA CYS A 9 7.38 -26.11 0.85
C CYS A 9 8.07 -26.92 1.97
N SER A 10 7.32 -27.82 2.61
CA SER A 10 7.78 -28.58 3.78
C SER A 10 8.86 -29.61 3.41
N ALA A 11 9.01 -29.93 2.12
CA ALA A 11 10.13 -30.72 1.63
C ALA A 11 11.47 -29.95 1.66
N VAL A 12 11.44 -28.63 1.77
CA VAL A 12 12.63 -27.75 1.74
C VAL A 12 12.79 -26.96 3.04
N TYR A 13 11.70 -26.56 3.70
CA TYR A 13 11.72 -25.68 4.85
C TYR A 13 10.81 -26.16 5.98
N ASP A 14 11.25 -26.00 7.24
CA ASP A 14 10.49 -26.43 8.42
C ASP A 14 9.42 -25.43 8.88
N ASN A 15 9.38 -24.23 8.30
CA ASN A 15 8.53 -23.10 8.73
C ASN A 15 7.42 -22.76 7.73
N CYS A 16 7.02 -23.72 6.91
CA CYS A 16 5.99 -23.55 5.89
C CYS A 16 4.60 -23.33 6.48
N ARG A 17 3.87 -22.35 5.95
CA ARG A 17 2.51 -22.01 6.37
C ARG A 17 1.66 -21.55 5.18
N VAL A 18 0.35 -21.71 5.31
CA VAL A 18 -0.63 -21.25 4.31
C VAL A 18 -1.03 -19.83 4.65
N LEU A 19 -0.73 -18.86 3.77
CA LEU A 19 -1.05 -17.45 3.99
C LEU A 19 -2.41 -17.04 3.40
N SER A 20 -2.85 -17.69 2.31
CA SER A 20 -4.19 -17.49 1.74
C SER A 20 -4.54 -18.62 0.77
N ARG A 21 -5.83 -18.96 0.64
CA ARG A 21 -6.33 -19.88 -0.39
C ARG A 21 -7.68 -19.41 -0.92
N ALA A 22 -7.88 -19.55 -2.23
CA ALA A 22 -9.16 -19.39 -2.88
C ALA A 22 -10.24 -20.25 -2.21
N GLY A 23 -11.44 -19.69 -2.05
CA GLY A 23 -12.58 -20.40 -1.43
C GLY A 23 -12.47 -20.59 0.09
N LYS A 24 -11.56 -19.90 0.76
CA LYS A 24 -11.53 -19.79 2.24
C LYS A 24 -11.97 -18.40 2.69
N GLU A 25 -12.44 -18.32 3.93
CA GLU A 25 -12.81 -17.05 4.53
C GLU A 25 -11.60 -16.12 4.59
N MET A 26 -11.80 -14.87 4.14
CA MET A 26 -10.82 -13.80 4.20
C MET A 26 -11.37 -12.67 5.04
N TYR A 27 -10.54 -12.16 5.93
CA TYR A 27 -10.91 -11.07 6.82
C TYR A 27 -10.30 -9.77 6.32
N TRP A 28 -11.07 -8.69 6.48
CA TRP A 28 -10.72 -7.37 5.98
C TRP A 28 -11.02 -6.32 7.05
N ARG A 29 -10.23 -5.25 7.06
CA ARG A 29 -10.42 -4.10 7.96
C ARG A 29 -10.86 -2.90 7.16
N ILE A 30 -11.89 -2.22 7.65
CA ILE A 30 -12.34 -0.96 7.07
C ILE A 30 -11.28 0.11 7.36
N ILE A 31 -10.80 0.75 6.30
CA ILE A 31 -9.96 1.95 6.38
C ILE A 31 -10.85 3.18 6.40
N ARG A 32 -11.80 3.27 5.47
CA ARG A 32 -12.71 4.42 5.30
C ARG A 32 -13.84 4.11 4.33
N VAL A 33 -14.77 5.06 4.20
CA VAL A 33 -15.74 5.14 3.11
C VAL A 33 -15.21 6.07 2.02
N ASN A 34 -15.34 5.70 0.75
CA ASN A 34 -14.97 6.54 -0.40
C ASN A 34 -16.08 7.55 -0.75
N GLY A 35 -15.74 8.53 -1.58
CA GLY A 35 -16.71 9.56 -2.00
C GLY A 35 -17.92 9.02 -2.77
N ASN A 36 -17.80 7.85 -3.41
CA ASN A 36 -18.91 7.17 -4.09
C ASN A 36 -19.69 6.20 -3.17
N GLY A 37 -19.38 6.14 -1.87
CA GLY A 37 -20.02 5.26 -0.90
C GLY A 37 -19.39 3.86 -0.79
N SER A 38 -18.44 3.48 -1.66
CA SER A 38 -17.73 2.20 -1.56
C SER A 38 -16.88 2.12 -0.29
N LEU A 39 -16.64 0.91 0.21
CA LEU A 39 -15.86 0.68 1.43
C LEU A 39 -14.41 0.35 1.08
N ARG A 40 -13.46 1.17 1.55
CA ARG A 40 -12.01 0.94 1.40
C ARG A 40 -11.54 -0.06 2.45
N LEU A 41 -11.04 -1.21 2.04
CA LEU A 41 -10.68 -2.31 2.92
C LEU A 41 -9.23 -2.76 2.75
N ILE A 42 -8.55 -3.11 3.85
CA ILE A 42 -7.22 -3.75 3.83
C ILE A 42 -7.30 -5.19 4.32
N TYR A 43 -6.57 -6.09 3.66
CA TYR A 43 -6.50 -7.50 4.03
C TYR A 43 -6.01 -7.67 5.47
N ALA A 44 -6.65 -8.57 6.20
CA ALA A 44 -6.42 -8.81 7.62
C ALA A 44 -6.19 -10.30 7.95
N GLY A 45 -5.90 -11.13 6.95
CA GLY A 45 -5.57 -12.53 7.15
C GLY A 45 -6.77 -13.47 7.06
N THR A 46 -6.63 -14.61 7.73
CA THR A 46 -7.59 -15.73 7.71
C THR A 46 -8.35 -15.90 9.02
N THR A 47 -8.17 -14.97 9.95
CA THR A 47 -8.92 -14.91 11.21
C THR A 47 -9.34 -13.46 11.48
N PRO A 48 -10.35 -13.23 12.35
CA PRO A 48 -10.72 -11.87 12.73
C PRO A 48 -9.71 -11.18 13.67
N LYS A 49 -8.67 -11.90 14.16
CA LYS A 49 -7.71 -11.38 15.14
C LYS A 49 -6.62 -10.54 14.47
N HIS A 50 -6.21 -9.45 15.13
CA HIS A 50 -5.34 -8.43 14.54
C HIS A 50 -3.85 -8.80 14.49
N LEU A 51 -3.32 -9.36 15.59
CA LEU A 51 -1.86 -9.38 15.83
C LEU A 51 -1.23 -10.77 15.78
N ASN A 52 -2.01 -11.86 15.78
CA ASN A 52 -1.45 -13.20 15.93
C ASN A 52 -1.52 -14.06 14.67
N ASP A 53 -2.18 -13.59 13.61
CA ASP A 53 -2.58 -14.45 12.47
C ASP A 53 -2.17 -13.89 11.10
N ASP A 54 -0.96 -13.30 11.03
CA ASP A 54 -0.29 -12.88 9.78
C ASP A 54 -1.22 -12.12 8.80
N PRO A 55 -1.46 -10.81 9.00
CA PRO A 55 -2.44 -10.05 8.21
C PRO A 55 -1.94 -9.69 6.80
N PHE A 56 -1.17 -10.56 6.14
CA PHE A 56 -0.48 -10.35 4.88
C PHE A 56 -0.53 -11.58 3.97
N ILE A 57 -0.38 -11.37 2.66
CA ILE A 57 -0.48 -12.44 1.65
C ILE A 57 0.88 -13.06 1.29
N GLY A 58 1.95 -12.39 1.70
CA GLY A 58 3.33 -12.81 1.49
C GLY A 58 4.31 -11.66 1.72
N VAL A 59 5.52 -11.84 1.20
CA VAL A 59 6.64 -10.89 1.32
C VAL A 59 7.20 -10.62 -0.06
N SER A 60 7.39 -9.35 -0.39
CA SER A 60 8.04 -8.92 -1.64
C SER A 60 8.84 -7.65 -1.42
N MET A 61 9.79 -7.40 -2.32
CA MET A 61 10.33 -6.06 -2.51
C MET A 61 9.27 -5.19 -3.19
N TYR A 62 9.37 -3.87 -3.04
CA TYR A 62 8.51 -2.96 -3.78
C TYR A 62 8.86 -2.98 -5.27
N ASN A 63 10.15 -2.81 -5.57
CA ASN A 63 10.75 -2.99 -6.89
C ASN A 63 12.07 -3.77 -6.74
N ASP A 64 12.45 -4.51 -7.78
CA ASP A 64 13.73 -5.25 -7.82
C ASP A 64 14.94 -4.32 -7.91
N GLU A 65 14.74 -3.08 -8.34
CA GLU A 65 15.75 -2.02 -8.36
C GLU A 65 15.29 -0.79 -7.58
N GLU A 66 16.25 0.05 -7.20
CA GLU A 66 15.99 1.24 -6.40
C GLU A 66 16.89 2.43 -6.78
N ASP A 67 17.77 2.28 -7.78
CA ASP A 67 18.82 3.24 -8.09
C ASP A 67 18.39 4.42 -8.99
N ASP A 68 17.09 4.62 -9.12
CA ASP A 68 16.44 5.66 -9.92
C ASP A 68 15.07 6.08 -9.32
N ASN A 69 14.68 7.34 -9.49
CA ASN A 69 13.38 7.88 -9.09
C ASN A 69 12.20 7.12 -9.72
N ALA A 70 12.37 6.45 -10.86
CA ALA A 70 11.32 5.62 -11.44
C ALA A 70 10.79 4.59 -10.43
N TYR A 71 11.68 4.00 -9.62
CA TYR A 71 11.37 2.86 -8.74
C TYR A 71 10.57 3.22 -7.47
N VAL A 72 10.14 4.46 -7.29
CA VAL A 72 9.22 4.83 -6.20
C VAL A 72 7.75 4.53 -6.50
N GLY A 73 7.42 4.12 -7.74
CA GLY A 73 6.04 3.96 -8.21
C GLY A 73 5.50 2.54 -8.13
N TYR A 74 4.21 2.39 -7.80
CA TYR A 74 3.46 1.12 -7.89
C TYR A 74 3.42 0.59 -9.34
N MET A 75 3.41 1.51 -10.29
CA MET A 75 3.88 1.31 -11.65
C MET A 75 4.90 2.40 -11.93
N TYR A 76 5.89 2.12 -12.77
CA TYR A 76 7.01 3.02 -13.03
C TYR A 76 7.30 3.22 -14.52
N GLY A 77 8.07 4.28 -14.80
CA GLY A 77 8.32 4.77 -16.13
C GLY A 77 9.63 4.23 -16.68
N THR A 78 10.41 5.11 -17.28
CA THR A 78 11.70 4.79 -17.87
C THR A 78 12.83 5.24 -16.94
N PRO A 79 13.57 4.32 -16.30
CA PRO A 79 14.79 4.65 -15.56
C PRO A 79 15.82 5.34 -16.47
N ASN A 80 16.68 6.18 -15.90
CA ASN A 80 17.65 7.03 -16.60
C ASN A 80 17.03 8.01 -17.61
N SER A 81 15.75 8.35 -17.47
CA SER A 81 15.16 9.45 -18.23
C SER A 81 15.66 10.81 -17.74
N ASN A 82 15.58 11.82 -18.61
CA ASN A 82 15.89 13.22 -18.33
C ASN A 82 14.62 14.07 -18.09
N THR A 83 13.44 13.45 -17.99
CA THR A 83 12.17 14.16 -17.73
C THR A 83 11.37 13.47 -16.63
N TYR A 84 10.59 14.26 -15.89
CA TYR A 84 9.73 13.76 -14.81
C TYR A 84 8.63 12.86 -15.38
N GLU A 85 8.03 13.26 -16.50
CA GLU A 85 6.93 12.55 -17.15
C GLU A 85 7.32 11.16 -17.63
N GLU A 86 8.52 11.01 -18.21
CA GLU A 86 9.01 9.70 -18.63
C GLU A 86 9.46 8.86 -17.44
N THR A 87 10.10 9.45 -16.42
CA THR A 87 10.52 8.75 -15.19
C THR A 87 9.31 8.15 -14.46
N HIS A 88 8.21 8.90 -14.39
CA HIS A 88 6.99 8.53 -13.68
C HIS A 88 5.81 8.12 -14.59
N ALA A 89 6.10 7.78 -15.85
CA ALA A 89 5.13 7.10 -16.69
C ALA A 89 4.71 5.78 -16.04
N ASN A 90 3.51 5.27 -16.30
CA ASN A 90 3.08 3.97 -15.74
C ASN A 90 3.22 2.88 -16.81
N LYS A 91 4.46 2.64 -17.27
CA LYS A 91 4.74 1.72 -18.38
C LYS A 91 5.04 0.30 -17.90
N ASN A 92 5.64 0.19 -16.71
CA ASN A 92 6.11 -1.06 -16.14
C ASN A 92 5.43 -1.29 -14.79
N ASP A 93 5.08 -2.53 -14.51
CA ASP A 93 4.58 -2.94 -13.20
C ASP A 93 5.74 -3.08 -12.21
N SER A 94 5.50 -2.69 -10.96
CA SER A 94 6.46 -2.96 -9.89
C SER A 94 6.40 -4.42 -9.45
N THR A 95 7.49 -4.94 -8.88
CA THR A 95 7.57 -6.31 -8.36
C THR A 95 6.46 -6.60 -7.35
N ILE A 96 6.10 -5.64 -6.48
CA ILE A 96 4.99 -5.79 -5.55
C ILE A 96 3.62 -5.81 -6.23
N LYS A 97 3.44 -5.05 -7.32
CA LYS A 97 2.18 -5.06 -8.09
C LYS A 97 1.97 -6.40 -8.77
N GLU A 98 3.00 -6.94 -9.43
CA GLU A 98 2.92 -8.26 -10.07
C GLU A 98 2.54 -9.37 -9.06
N TYR A 99 3.09 -9.29 -7.84
CA TYR A 99 2.72 -10.18 -6.74
C TYR A 99 1.24 -10.05 -6.38
N ILE A 100 0.76 -8.82 -6.16
CA ILE A 100 -0.62 -8.54 -5.77
C ILE A 100 -1.60 -8.96 -6.86
N ASP A 101 -1.29 -8.70 -8.13
CA ASP A 101 -2.13 -9.06 -9.27
C ASP A 101 -2.24 -10.59 -9.39
N SER A 102 -1.12 -11.30 -9.27
CA SER A 102 -1.09 -12.77 -9.25
C SER A 102 -1.90 -13.35 -8.08
N TRP A 103 -1.83 -12.71 -6.91
CA TRP A 103 -2.63 -13.11 -5.76
C TRP A 103 -4.12 -12.85 -5.98
N TYR A 104 -4.48 -11.68 -6.49
CA TYR A 104 -5.87 -11.30 -6.76
C TYR A 104 -6.51 -12.25 -7.77
N GLU A 105 -5.81 -12.53 -8.87
CA GLU A 105 -6.26 -13.46 -9.92
C GLU A 105 -6.65 -14.82 -9.32
N LYS A 106 -5.81 -15.35 -8.43
CA LYS A 106 -6.05 -16.67 -7.82
C LYS A 106 -7.15 -16.65 -6.76
N ASN A 107 -7.32 -15.54 -6.03
CA ASN A 107 -8.05 -15.54 -4.76
C ASN A 107 -9.35 -14.74 -4.76
N LEU A 108 -9.51 -13.73 -5.63
CA LEU A 108 -10.65 -12.79 -5.59
C LEU A 108 -11.41 -12.64 -6.91
N LEU A 109 -11.00 -13.32 -7.99
CA LEU A 109 -11.73 -13.25 -9.26
C LEU A 109 -13.21 -13.61 -9.15
N SER A 110 -13.54 -14.59 -8.30
CA SER A 110 -14.94 -15.01 -8.07
C SER A 110 -15.80 -13.96 -7.37
N ASP A 111 -15.18 -12.98 -6.72
CA ASP A 111 -15.85 -11.92 -5.95
C ASP A 111 -15.81 -10.55 -6.67
N ASN A 112 -15.40 -10.52 -7.95
CA ASN A 112 -15.34 -9.29 -8.75
C ASN A 112 -16.67 -8.55 -8.83
N ASP A 113 -17.79 -9.26 -8.76
CA ASP A 113 -19.13 -8.68 -8.72
C ASP A 113 -19.40 -7.88 -7.45
N LYS A 114 -18.62 -8.07 -6.39
CA LYS A 114 -18.72 -7.35 -5.11
C LYS A 114 -17.72 -6.20 -4.97
N ILE A 115 -16.71 -6.15 -5.84
CA ILE A 115 -15.61 -5.20 -5.77
C ILE A 115 -15.88 -4.00 -6.68
N ASP A 116 -15.68 -2.79 -6.15
CA ASP A 116 -15.85 -1.52 -6.87
C ASP A 116 -14.64 -1.27 -7.78
N THR A 117 -14.93 -1.01 -9.06
CA THR A 117 -13.92 -0.70 -10.08
C THR A 117 -13.76 0.80 -10.31
N GLU A 118 -14.63 1.64 -9.76
CA GLU A 118 -14.57 3.10 -9.96
C GLU A 118 -13.65 3.81 -8.96
N SER A 119 -13.56 3.32 -7.72
CA SER A 119 -12.66 3.87 -6.72
C SER A 119 -11.22 3.41 -6.93
N GLY A 120 -10.33 4.37 -7.17
CA GLY A 120 -8.92 4.11 -7.40
C GLY A 120 -8.03 4.21 -6.17
N PHE A 121 -6.73 4.25 -6.41
CA PHE A 121 -5.65 4.33 -5.43
C PHE A 121 -4.73 5.49 -5.81
N CYS A 122 -4.36 6.36 -4.87
CA CYS A 122 -3.51 7.51 -5.17
C CYS A 122 -2.07 7.29 -4.68
N ALA A 123 -1.10 7.24 -5.59
CA ALA A 123 0.31 7.16 -5.21
C ALA A 123 0.85 8.51 -4.74
N ASP A 124 0.38 9.61 -5.37
CA ASP A 124 0.78 10.98 -5.12
C ASP A 124 2.30 11.21 -5.17
N ARG A 125 2.87 11.10 -6.39
CA ARG A 125 4.30 11.30 -6.65
C ARG A 125 4.68 12.76 -6.84
N ARG A 126 3.81 13.72 -6.46
CA ARG A 126 4.19 15.14 -6.49
C ARG A 126 5.48 15.36 -5.71
N ILE A 127 6.32 16.26 -6.20
CA ILE A 127 7.54 16.67 -5.50
C ILE A 127 7.20 17.55 -4.28
N SER A 128 7.98 17.41 -3.21
CA SER A 128 7.86 18.27 -2.02
C SER A 128 8.02 19.74 -2.39
N LYS A 129 7.24 20.61 -1.74
CA LYS A 129 7.32 22.07 -1.93
C LYS A 129 8.66 22.65 -1.45
N ARG A 130 9.44 21.87 -0.71
CA ARG A 130 10.76 22.24 -0.18
C ARG A 130 11.89 21.95 -1.16
N GLU A 131 11.63 21.17 -2.20
CA GLU A 131 12.63 20.87 -3.22
C GLU A 131 12.86 22.08 -4.12
N THR A 132 14.14 22.47 -4.23
CA THR A 132 14.56 23.57 -5.10
C THR A 132 15.25 23.06 -6.37
N ASN A 133 15.58 21.77 -6.45
CA ASN A 133 16.20 21.18 -7.63
C ASN A 133 15.15 21.06 -8.74
N PRO A 134 15.31 21.74 -9.90
CA PRO A 134 14.37 21.63 -11.01
C PRO A 134 14.35 20.24 -11.67
N GLN A 135 15.29 19.36 -11.31
CA GLN A 135 15.37 17.96 -11.75
C GLN A 135 14.96 16.96 -10.65
N ALA A 136 14.29 17.42 -9.59
CA ALA A 136 13.71 16.52 -8.59
C ALA A 136 12.72 15.53 -9.23
N GLY A 137 12.80 14.26 -8.84
CA GLY A 137 12.00 13.18 -9.43
C GLY A 137 12.52 12.66 -10.78
N VAL A 138 13.71 13.08 -11.22
CA VAL A 138 14.30 12.65 -12.49
C VAL A 138 15.58 11.86 -12.23
N GLY A 139 15.71 10.70 -12.86
CA GLY A 139 16.92 9.89 -12.80
C GLY A 139 17.36 9.63 -11.36
N LYS A 140 18.63 9.92 -11.05
CA LYS A 140 19.25 9.71 -9.73
C LYS A 140 19.32 10.96 -8.86
N ASN A 141 18.54 11.98 -9.17
CA ASN A 141 18.51 13.20 -8.38
C ASN A 141 17.86 12.91 -7.02
N SER A 142 18.53 13.28 -5.92
CA SER A 142 17.90 13.20 -4.60
C SER A 142 16.79 14.24 -4.45
N ASN A 143 15.67 13.80 -3.90
CA ASN A 143 14.51 14.62 -3.61
C ASN A 143 13.57 13.96 -2.61
N GLN A 144 12.68 14.75 -2.04
CA GLN A 144 11.56 14.31 -1.24
C GLN A 144 10.25 14.45 -2.03
N TYR A 145 9.34 13.50 -1.83
CA TYR A 145 7.99 13.57 -2.36
C TYR A 145 7.07 14.35 -1.40
N TYR A 146 5.99 14.88 -1.95
CA TYR A 146 5.03 15.78 -1.30
C TYR A 146 4.49 15.24 0.01
N THR A 147 4.27 13.93 0.10
CA THR A 147 3.76 13.28 1.31
C THR A 147 4.73 13.39 2.49
N THR A 148 6.02 13.62 2.25
CA THR A 148 7.01 13.92 3.30
C THR A 148 6.69 15.25 4.00
N ASP A 149 6.18 16.26 3.27
CA ASP A 149 5.74 17.55 3.83
C ASP A 149 4.65 17.36 4.88
N ILE A 150 3.79 16.35 4.68
CA ILE A 150 2.67 16.04 5.57
C ILE A 150 3.12 15.13 6.72
N ILE A 151 3.81 14.03 6.42
CA ILE A 151 4.04 12.94 7.36
C ILE A 151 5.21 13.21 8.29
N SER A 152 6.30 13.78 7.73
CA SER A 152 7.54 14.06 8.47
C SER A 152 7.70 15.52 8.85
N TYR A 153 7.00 16.43 8.17
CA TYR A 153 7.19 17.86 8.42
C TYR A 153 5.95 18.58 8.98
N ARG A 154 4.77 17.95 8.91
CA ARG A 154 3.49 18.55 9.37
C ARG A 154 3.24 19.96 8.79
N LEU A 155 3.73 20.22 7.58
CA LEU A 155 3.68 21.53 6.91
C LEU A 155 2.45 21.71 6.02
N ASP A 156 1.70 20.64 5.75
CA ASP A 156 0.50 20.68 4.93
C ASP A 156 -0.60 19.78 5.51
N VAL A 157 -1.82 20.00 5.06
CA VAL A 157 -3.00 19.26 5.51
C VAL A 157 -3.14 17.99 4.67
N PRO A 158 -3.25 16.80 5.28
CA PRO A 158 -3.50 15.57 4.52
C PRO A 158 -4.79 15.69 3.71
N SER A 159 -4.80 15.08 2.52
CA SER A 159 -5.96 15.04 1.64
C SER A 159 -6.02 13.70 0.93
N LEU A 160 -7.20 13.08 0.91
CA LEU A 160 -7.46 11.86 0.14
C LEU A 160 -7.70 12.13 -1.36
N LYS A 161 -7.72 13.40 -1.77
CA LYS A 161 -7.87 13.77 -3.19
C LYS A 161 -6.56 13.56 -3.91
N CYS A 162 -6.58 12.80 -5.00
CA CYS A 162 -5.42 12.65 -5.86
C CYS A 162 -5.27 13.88 -6.76
N ALA A 163 -4.14 14.57 -6.66
CA ALA A 163 -3.93 15.82 -7.38
C ALA A 163 -3.63 15.60 -8.87
N ASN A 164 -3.03 14.46 -9.24
CA ASN A 164 -2.67 14.13 -10.61
C ASN A 164 -3.37 12.85 -11.06
N THR A 165 -4.05 12.89 -12.21
CA THR A 165 -4.68 11.74 -12.84
C THR A 165 -3.70 10.60 -13.09
N ASN A 166 -2.45 10.88 -13.47
CA ASN A 166 -1.41 9.86 -13.70
C ASN A 166 -1.12 9.01 -12.45
N ASP A 167 -1.30 9.57 -11.26
CA ASP A 167 -1.09 8.88 -9.98
C ASP A 167 -2.37 8.32 -9.37
N TYR A 168 -3.53 8.58 -9.98
CA TYR A 168 -4.81 8.03 -9.57
C TYR A 168 -5.06 6.72 -10.33
N PHE A 169 -4.58 5.63 -9.76
CA PHE A 169 -4.66 4.29 -10.32
C PHE A 169 -6.08 3.74 -10.24
N THR A 170 -6.66 3.46 -11.40
CA THR A 170 -8.01 2.90 -11.55
C THR A 170 -7.98 1.77 -12.57
N THR A 171 -9.03 0.96 -12.61
CA THR A 171 -9.13 -0.12 -13.60
C THR A 171 -9.34 0.45 -15.01
N THR A 172 -9.01 -0.37 -16.01
CA THR A 172 -9.25 -0.04 -17.43
C THR A 172 -10.70 0.33 -17.74
N THR A 173 -11.66 -0.20 -16.97
CA THR A 173 -13.10 0.04 -17.10
C THR A 173 -13.60 1.29 -16.38
N SER A 174 -12.79 1.89 -15.50
CA SER A 174 -13.23 3.05 -14.71
C SER A 174 -13.51 4.28 -15.57
N SER A 175 -14.42 5.11 -15.11
CA SER A 175 -14.73 6.43 -15.67
C SER A 175 -13.64 7.48 -15.44
N ALA A 176 -12.77 7.31 -14.43
CA ALA A 176 -11.77 8.28 -14.00
C ALA A 176 -10.37 7.67 -13.82
N GLY A 177 -9.38 8.50 -13.45
CA GLY A 177 -8.01 8.07 -13.18
C GLY A 177 -7.20 7.72 -14.43
N ASN A 178 -6.08 7.03 -14.22
CA ASN A 178 -5.15 6.65 -15.28
C ASN A 178 -5.56 5.36 -16.02
N LYS A 179 -6.55 4.61 -15.50
CA LYS A 179 -7.08 3.38 -16.11
C LYS A 179 -6.03 2.30 -16.37
N ALA A 180 -4.97 2.28 -15.56
CA ALA A 180 -3.81 1.41 -15.76
C ALA A 180 -3.90 0.05 -15.05
N LEU A 181 -4.81 -0.12 -14.10
CA LEU A 181 -4.90 -1.36 -13.32
C LEU A 181 -5.66 -2.45 -14.08
N THR A 182 -5.08 -3.65 -14.08
CA THR A 182 -5.74 -4.88 -14.54
C THR A 182 -6.82 -5.32 -13.56
N TYR A 183 -6.51 -5.29 -12.26
CA TYR A 183 -7.43 -5.67 -11.18
C TYR A 183 -7.70 -4.48 -10.23
N PRO A 184 -8.89 -4.39 -9.61
CA PRO A 184 -9.26 -3.31 -8.69
C PRO A 184 -8.63 -3.47 -7.29
N VAL A 185 -7.31 -3.65 -7.25
CA VAL A 185 -6.52 -3.88 -6.03
C VAL A 185 -5.27 -3.02 -6.02
N GLY A 186 -4.84 -2.62 -4.83
CA GLY A 186 -3.60 -1.89 -4.63
C GLY A 186 -3.12 -2.01 -3.19
N LEU A 187 -2.46 -0.96 -2.71
CA LEU A 187 -1.97 -0.86 -1.33
C LEU A 187 -2.64 0.32 -0.61
N ILE A 188 -2.53 0.32 0.72
CA ILE A 188 -2.91 1.49 1.53
C ILE A 188 -2.03 2.67 1.14
N THR A 189 -2.56 3.89 1.20
CA THR A 189 -1.76 5.11 1.02
C THR A 189 -1.22 5.59 2.37
N ALA A 190 -0.08 6.28 2.37
CA ALA A 190 0.45 6.85 3.60
C ALA A 190 -0.49 7.90 4.21
N ILE A 191 -1.29 8.60 3.37
CA ILE A 191 -2.30 9.56 3.84
C ILE A 191 -3.47 8.86 4.55
N GLU A 192 -3.90 7.68 4.07
CA GLU A 192 -4.88 6.85 4.79
C GLU A 192 -4.34 6.45 6.17
N ALA A 193 -3.05 6.15 6.29
CA ALA A 193 -2.40 5.91 7.57
C ALA A 193 -2.39 7.18 8.46
N VAL A 194 -2.07 8.35 7.91
CA VAL A 194 -2.13 9.62 8.66
C VAL A 194 -3.52 9.86 9.23
N TYR A 195 -4.58 9.64 8.46
CA TYR A 195 -5.96 9.76 8.96
C TYR A 195 -6.32 8.73 10.02
N ALA A 196 -5.71 7.55 9.99
CA ALA A 196 -5.84 6.59 11.08
C ALA A 196 -5.09 7.02 12.36
N GLY A 197 -4.21 8.03 12.27
CA GLY A 197 -3.48 8.62 13.39
C GLY A 197 -1.97 8.39 13.38
N TYR A 198 -1.37 8.03 12.24
CA TYR A 198 0.09 7.89 12.11
C TYR A 198 0.81 9.22 11.92
N ALA A 199 2.08 9.24 12.34
CA ALA A 199 2.99 10.37 12.30
C ALA A 199 4.45 9.88 12.28
N THR A 200 5.35 10.55 11.58
CA THR A 200 6.79 10.30 11.78
C THR A 200 7.36 11.19 12.88
N SER A 201 6.88 12.43 13.00
CA SER A 201 7.42 13.42 13.93
C SER A 201 6.34 14.35 14.45
N ASP A 202 6.65 14.99 15.58
CA ASP A 202 5.85 16.06 16.15
C ASP A 202 6.07 17.36 15.37
N LYS A 203 5.22 18.34 15.63
CA LYS A 203 5.25 19.63 14.92
C LYS A 203 6.55 20.41 15.20
N ASP A 204 7.12 20.22 16.39
CA ASP A 204 8.30 20.96 16.85
C ASP A 204 9.61 20.22 16.54
N TYR A 205 9.54 19.05 15.89
CA TYR A 205 10.68 18.16 15.60
C TYR A 205 11.48 17.76 16.84
N SER A 206 10.82 17.74 17.98
CA SER A 206 11.41 17.30 19.25
C SER A 206 11.36 15.79 19.40
N GLU A 207 10.43 15.13 18.70
CA GLU A 207 10.21 13.68 18.74
C GLU A 207 10.14 13.09 17.33
N HIS A 208 10.89 12.01 17.12
CA HIS A 208 10.86 11.21 15.90
C HIS A 208 10.33 9.80 16.19
N TYR A 209 9.75 9.18 15.17
CA TYR A 209 9.07 7.88 15.23
C TYR A 209 7.96 7.87 16.28
N ILE A 210 7.06 8.85 16.18
CA ILE A 210 5.84 8.88 16.99
C ILE A 210 5.12 7.54 16.84
N THR A 211 4.88 6.91 17.98
CA THR A 211 4.19 5.63 18.02
C THR A 211 2.76 5.79 18.51
N ASN A 212 1.89 4.88 18.10
CA ASN A 212 0.51 4.81 18.55
C ASN A 212 0.13 3.37 18.87
N SER A 213 0.05 3.04 20.16
CA SER A 213 -0.31 1.70 20.64
C SER A 213 -1.77 1.31 20.37
N ASN A 214 -2.65 2.29 20.19
CA ASN A 214 -4.09 2.09 19.95
C ASN A 214 -4.42 1.89 18.47
N MET A 215 -3.41 1.91 17.60
CA MET A 215 -3.61 1.87 16.17
C MET A 215 -3.96 0.46 15.68
N TYR A 216 -5.01 0.33 14.87
CA TYR A 216 -5.54 -0.99 14.46
C TYR A 216 -5.03 -1.47 13.09
N LEU A 217 -4.07 -0.76 12.52
CA LEU A 217 -3.51 -1.05 11.19
C LEU A 217 -2.11 -1.65 11.25
N TYR A 218 -1.34 -1.53 12.33
CA TYR A 218 -0.01 -2.16 12.38
C TYR A 218 -0.10 -3.68 12.52
N GLY A 219 0.84 -4.43 11.92
CA GLY A 219 1.01 -5.86 12.20
C GLY A 219 2.29 -6.11 12.99
N ASN A 220 2.58 -7.39 13.27
CA ASN A 220 3.89 -7.81 13.81
C ASN A 220 5.04 -7.61 12.80
N PHE A 221 4.70 -7.42 11.52
CA PHE A 221 5.66 -7.26 10.45
C PHE A 221 5.37 -5.96 9.68
N PRO A 222 6.41 -5.25 9.21
CA PRO A 222 6.23 -4.07 8.40
C PRO A 222 5.57 -4.42 7.07
N TYR A 223 4.77 -3.49 6.57
CA TYR A 223 4.13 -3.62 5.26
C TYR A 223 4.13 -2.33 4.47
N ARG A 224 4.19 -2.47 3.14
CA ARG A 224 4.33 -1.37 2.19
C ARG A 224 3.03 -0.60 1.99
N THR A 225 3.16 0.71 1.83
CA THR A 225 2.13 1.57 1.26
C THR A 225 2.34 1.73 -0.24
N MET A 226 1.40 2.39 -0.92
CA MET A 226 1.55 2.79 -2.33
C MET A 226 2.26 4.14 -2.53
N THR A 227 2.63 4.81 -1.43
CA THR A 227 3.03 6.22 -1.44
C THR A 227 4.56 6.36 -1.35
N PRO A 228 5.20 7.12 -2.25
CA PRO A 228 6.64 7.34 -2.22
C PRO A 228 7.03 8.24 -1.04
N GLY A 229 8.22 8.02 -0.49
CA GLY A 229 8.82 8.87 0.53
C GLY A 229 9.84 9.83 -0.08
N THR A 230 11.00 9.28 -0.45
CA THR A 230 12.14 10.05 -0.94
C THR A 230 12.97 9.25 -1.96
N PHE A 231 13.78 9.94 -2.74
CA PHE A 231 14.98 9.36 -3.35
C PHE A 231 16.19 9.83 -2.53
N HIS A 232 16.82 8.90 -1.81
CA HIS A 232 17.89 9.21 -0.88
C HIS A 232 19.14 9.72 -1.59
N TYR A 233 19.92 10.55 -0.91
CA TYR A 233 21.21 11.05 -1.43
C TYR A 233 22.23 9.92 -1.65
N THR A 234 22.03 8.78 -0.98
CA THR A 234 22.79 7.54 -1.14
C THR A 234 22.42 6.78 -2.42
N GLY A 235 21.35 7.18 -3.10
CA GLY A 235 20.96 6.68 -4.42
C GLY A 235 19.81 5.68 -4.41
N GLU A 236 19.01 5.60 -3.34
CA GLU A 236 17.92 4.62 -3.22
C GLU A 236 16.53 5.27 -3.18
N ALA A 237 15.63 4.76 -4.02
CA ALA A 237 14.20 4.99 -3.98
C ALA A 237 13.60 4.44 -2.68
N SER A 238 12.72 5.21 -2.02
CA SER A 238 12.07 4.80 -0.78
C SER A 238 10.56 5.01 -0.79
N ILE A 239 9.87 4.09 -0.14
CA ILE A 239 8.41 4.01 -0.05
C ILE A 239 8.02 4.10 1.42
N TRP A 240 6.92 4.79 1.74
CA TRP A 240 6.37 4.74 3.09
C TRP A 240 5.93 3.31 3.44
N HIS A 241 6.22 2.89 4.65
CA HIS A 241 5.71 1.65 5.22
C HIS A 241 5.12 1.88 6.60
N ILE A 242 4.29 0.95 7.03
CA ILE A 242 3.77 0.91 8.39
C ILE A 242 4.50 -0.20 9.13
N ASN A 243 5.06 0.12 10.29
CA ASN A 243 5.90 -0.76 11.08
C ASN A 243 5.43 -0.75 12.54
N SER A 244 5.97 -1.63 13.37
CA SER A 244 5.68 -1.70 14.79
C SER A 244 6.96 -1.93 15.60
N ARG A 245 7.01 -1.33 16.78
CA ARG A 245 8.05 -1.63 17.77
C ARG A 245 7.76 -2.97 18.45
N SER A 246 8.77 -3.56 19.09
CA SER A 246 8.63 -4.83 19.81
C SER A 246 7.62 -4.80 20.96
N ASN A 247 7.26 -3.61 21.45
CA ASN A 247 6.22 -3.39 22.46
C ASN A 247 4.81 -3.22 21.86
N GLY A 248 4.63 -3.42 20.55
CA GLY A 248 3.33 -3.34 19.89
C GLY A 248 2.86 -1.92 19.58
N GLU A 249 3.78 -0.96 19.45
CA GLU A 249 3.40 0.40 19.07
C GLU A 249 3.68 0.64 17.58
N GLY A 250 2.63 0.95 16.83
CA GLY A 250 2.73 1.21 15.39
C GLY A 250 3.34 2.57 15.08
N TYR A 251 4.15 2.66 14.02
CA TYR A 251 4.66 3.92 13.46
C TYR A 251 4.74 3.86 11.93
N ILE A 252 4.93 5.03 11.31
CA ILE A 252 5.15 5.17 9.86
C ILE A 252 6.56 5.72 9.61
N THR A 253 7.26 5.18 8.61
CA THR A 253 8.56 5.70 8.14
C THR A 253 8.75 5.29 6.68
N SER A 254 9.78 5.79 6.00
CA SER A 254 10.17 5.32 4.67
C SER A 254 11.22 4.22 4.77
N GLY A 255 11.18 3.28 3.82
CA GLY A 255 12.18 2.24 3.63
C GLY A 255 12.49 2.05 2.15
N VAL A 256 13.72 1.62 1.84
CA VAL A 256 14.21 1.48 0.44
C VAL A 256 13.38 0.47 -0.36
N ALA A 257 13.22 0.67 -1.67
CA ALA A 257 12.31 -0.10 -2.51
C ALA A 257 12.69 -1.59 -2.60
N LYS A 258 13.97 -1.93 -2.52
CA LYS A 258 14.50 -3.29 -2.61
C LYS A 258 14.46 -4.08 -1.29
N MET A 259 13.93 -3.49 -0.22
CA MET A 259 13.76 -4.20 1.05
C MET A 259 12.49 -5.08 1.04
N TYR A 260 12.65 -6.35 1.39
CA TYR A 260 11.57 -7.32 1.50
C TYR A 260 10.66 -7.01 2.70
N GLU A 261 9.38 -6.79 2.43
CA GLU A 261 8.36 -6.51 3.46
C GLU A 261 7.05 -7.23 3.16
N THR A 262 6.20 -7.33 4.18
CA THR A 262 4.92 -8.00 4.03
C THR A 262 3.95 -7.20 3.17
N ILE A 263 3.05 -7.90 2.47
CA ILE A 263 2.11 -7.30 1.53
C ILE A 263 0.69 -7.40 2.06
N ARG A 264 0.00 -6.27 2.12
CA ARG A 264 -1.40 -6.18 2.56
C ARG A 264 -2.26 -5.54 1.47
N PRO A 265 -2.93 -6.34 0.63
CA PRO A 265 -3.78 -5.83 -0.43
C PRO A 265 -4.89 -4.94 0.11
N VAL A 266 -5.26 -3.94 -0.68
CA VAL A 266 -6.38 -3.05 -0.43
C VAL A 266 -7.34 -3.13 -1.60
N ILE A 267 -8.63 -3.26 -1.30
CA ILE A 267 -9.73 -3.30 -2.28
C ILE A 267 -10.79 -2.27 -1.89
N ASN A 268 -11.74 -2.04 -2.79
CA ASN A 268 -12.95 -1.27 -2.49
C ASN A 268 -14.17 -2.19 -2.67
N LEU A 269 -15.04 -2.35 -1.68
CA LEU A 269 -16.33 -3.04 -1.88
C LEU A 269 -17.38 -2.06 -2.38
N LYS A 270 -18.27 -2.51 -3.27
CA LYS A 270 -19.35 -1.66 -3.80
C LYS A 270 -20.24 -1.11 -2.68
N ALA A 271 -20.80 0.07 -2.94
CA ALA A 271 -21.61 0.80 -1.97
C ALA A 271 -22.96 0.11 -1.66
N ASP A 272 -23.44 -0.74 -2.57
CA ASP A 272 -24.71 -1.46 -2.50
C ASP A 272 -24.57 -2.88 -1.95
N ILE A 273 -23.39 -3.26 -1.42
CA ILE A 273 -23.18 -4.54 -0.76
C ILE A 273 -24.08 -4.67 0.47
N THR A 274 -24.72 -5.84 0.57
CA THR A 274 -25.46 -6.25 1.76
C THR A 274 -24.61 -7.11 2.68
N PHE A 275 -24.81 -6.95 3.98
CA PHE A 275 -24.22 -7.81 4.99
C PHE A 275 -25.25 -8.85 5.43
N ALA A 276 -24.90 -10.12 5.24
CA ALA A 276 -25.67 -11.29 5.66
C ALA A 276 -25.93 -11.28 7.17
N SER A 277 -24.91 -10.88 7.93
CA SER A 277 -24.88 -10.91 9.39
C SER A 277 -23.66 -10.17 9.94
N GLY A 278 -23.55 -10.12 11.27
CA GLY A 278 -22.44 -9.49 11.99
C GLY A 278 -22.79 -8.10 12.50
N ASP A 279 -22.03 -7.64 13.49
CA ASP A 279 -22.12 -6.28 14.05
C ASP A 279 -20.80 -5.51 13.95
N GLY A 280 -19.78 -6.13 13.32
CA GLY A 280 -18.47 -5.53 13.10
C GLY A 280 -17.49 -5.72 14.27
N THR A 281 -17.89 -6.40 15.34
CA THR A 281 -16.96 -6.80 16.41
C THR A 281 -16.04 -7.95 15.96
N ALA A 282 -14.92 -8.14 16.67
CA ALA A 282 -14.00 -9.24 16.35
C ALA A 282 -14.65 -10.63 16.50
N ASP A 283 -15.62 -10.78 17.40
CA ASP A 283 -16.34 -12.05 17.60
C ASP A 283 -17.50 -12.22 16.61
N ARG A 284 -18.02 -11.13 16.04
CA ARG A 284 -19.14 -11.12 15.08
C ARG A 284 -18.85 -10.18 13.91
N PRO A 285 -17.81 -10.45 13.10
CA PRO A 285 -17.46 -9.61 11.96
C PRO A 285 -18.60 -9.59 10.94
N PHE A 286 -18.67 -8.52 10.16
CA PHE A 286 -19.62 -8.46 9.05
C PHE A 286 -19.32 -9.56 8.04
N LYS A 287 -20.36 -10.31 7.66
CA LYS A 287 -20.29 -11.32 6.59
C LYS A 287 -21.00 -10.78 5.36
N ILE A 288 -20.32 -10.80 4.23
CA ILE A 288 -20.85 -10.37 2.93
C ILE A 288 -21.65 -11.54 2.34
N ASP A 289 -22.79 -11.23 1.71
CA ASP A 289 -23.59 -12.20 0.95
C ASP A 289 -22.90 -12.66 -0.35
#